data_AF-A0A1D8B092-F1
#
_entry.id   AF-A0A1D8B092-F1
#
_cell.length_a   1.000
_cell.length_b   1.000
_cell.length_c   1.000
_cell.angle_alpha   90.00
_cell.angle_beta   90.00
_cell.angle_gamma   90.00
#
_symmetry.space_group_name_H-M   'P 1'
#
loop_
_entity.id
_entity.type
_entity.pdbx_description
1 polymer ?
#
loop_
_entity_poly.entity_id
_entity_poly.type
_entity_poly.pdbx_seq_one_letter_code
_entity_poly.pdbx_strand_id
1 'polypeptide(L)'
;MPKRAAAPPGIPFALACVASVKILRRESSVKWAMREESENVNDSGWRLYSEDDTPEFLESPSSMRIVNFNTVGDLFPIIDLLYFQPVGSEYMLVKDAKDDSLHWYDYNTLEGGKLSPLVVDDAFWGRYWEQWEAESKRVHQLFYSDERP
;
A
#
# COMPACT_ATOMS: atom_id res chain seq x y z
N MET A 1 -26.32 -5.23 8.20
CA MET A 1 -25.56 -5.53 6.97
C MET A 1 -24.40 -4.57 6.93
N PRO A 2 -23.13 -4.98 6.91
CA PRO A 2 -22.10 -4.00 6.66
C PRO A 2 -22.37 -3.47 5.25
N LYS A 3 -22.53 -2.15 5.14
CA LYS A 3 -22.53 -1.46 3.84
C LYS A 3 -21.29 -1.98 3.12
N ARG A 4 -21.41 -2.39 1.85
CA ARG A 4 -20.24 -2.56 0.96
C ARG A 4 -19.41 -1.29 1.14
N ALA A 5 -18.37 -1.37 1.95
CA ALA A 5 -17.65 -0.19 2.35
C ALA A 5 -16.89 0.24 1.11
N ALA A 6 -17.26 1.39 0.55
CA ALA A 6 -16.36 2.06 -0.38
C ALA A 6 -15.00 2.17 0.33
N ALA A 7 -13.91 1.99 -0.43
CA ALA A 7 -12.57 2.20 0.10
C ALA A 7 -12.53 3.56 0.84
N PRO A 8 -11.80 3.67 1.98
CA PRO A 8 -11.74 4.92 2.71
C PRO A 8 -11.20 6.03 1.79
N PRO A 9 -11.54 7.31 2.07
CA PRO A 9 -11.04 8.45 1.29
C PRO A 9 -9.53 8.73 1.48
N GLY A 10 -8.74 7.71 1.87
CA GLY A 10 -7.32 7.77 2.23
C GLY A 10 -7.02 7.16 3.60
N ILE A 11 -5.72 7.05 3.91
CA ILE A 11 -5.22 6.53 5.19
C ILE A 11 -4.97 7.71 6.17
N PRO A 12 -5.64 7.74 7.33
CA PRO A 12 -5.41 8.75 8.36
C PRO A 12 -3.94 8.77 8.77
N PHE A 13 -3.29 9.91 8.57
CA PHE A 13 -1.89 10.12 8.94
C PHE A 13 -0.96 9.03 8.40
N ALA A 14 -1.21 8.63 7.15
CA ALA A 14 -0.38 7.65 6.46
C ALA A 14 1.10 8.02 6.62
N LEU A 15 1.89 7.04 7.03
CA LEU A 15 3.34 7.18 7.13
C LEU A 15 3.95 7.26 5.72
N ALA A 16 5.22 7.62 5.65
CA ALA A 16 5.93 7.71 4.39
C ALA A 16 6.23 6.32 3.82
N CYS A 17 6.24 6.21 2.50
CA CYS A 17 6.73 5.05 1.77
C CYS A 17 7.84 5.47 0.80
N VAL A 18 8.60 4.50 0.33
CA VAL A 18 9.55 4.68 -0.78
C VAL A 18 8.85 4.26 -2.07
N ALA A 19 8.77 5.15 -3.06
CA ALA A 19 8.09 4.88 -4.32
C ALA A 19 8.94 5.26 -5.53
N SER A 20 8.84 4.48 -6.60
CA SER A 20 9.46 4.79 -7.89
C SER A 20 8.97 6.11 -8.45
N VAL A 21 9.90 6.94 -8.96
CA VAL A 21 9.55 8.23 -9.58
C VAL A 21 8.68 8.08 -10.82
N LYS A 22 8.71 6.92 -11.50
CA LYS A 22 7.83 6.65 -12.64
C LYS A 22 6.36 6.57 -12.21
N ILE A 23 6.08 6.00 -11.04
CA ILE A 23 4.74 6.02 -10.43
C ILE A 23 4.34 7.47 -10.15
N LEU A 24 5.21 8.21 -9.47
CA LEU A 24 4.94 9.59 -9.02
C LEU A 24 4.70 10.57 -10.18
N ARG A 25 5.37 10.34 -11.32
CA ARG A 25 5.20 11.12 -12.55
C ARG A 25 4.09 10.61 -13.45
N ARG A 26 3.42 9.51 -13.09
CA ARG A 26 2.41 8.81 -13.90
C ARG A 26 2.97 8.35 -15.26
N GLU A 27 4.27 8.06 -15.31
CA GLU A 27 4.94 7.52 -16.49
C GLU A 27 4.73 6.00 -16.61
N SER A 28 4.50 5.32 -15.47
CA SER A 28 4.22 3.88 -15.40
C SER A 28 3.29 3.57 -14.24
N SER A 29 2.58 2.43 -14.31
CA SER A 29 1.67 1.99 -13.26
C SER A 29 2.42 1.32 -12.11
N VAL A 30 1.82 1.27 -10.91
CA VAL A 30 2.36 0.45 -9.82
C VAL A 30 2.25 -1.03 -10.19
N LYS A 31 3.32 -1.80 -9.94
CA LYS A 31 3.37 -3.23 -10.24
C LYS A 31 3.70 -4.08 -9.03
N TRP A 32 4.68 -3.65 -8.25
CA TRP A 32 5.16 -4.40 -7.09
C TRP A 32 5.08 -3.56 -5.85
N ALA A 33 4.66 -4.18 -4.75
CA ALA A 33 4.61 -3.56 -3.44
C ALA A 33 5.19 -4.53 -2.41
N MET A 34 6.24 -4.10 -1.71
CA MET A 34 6.90 -4.87 -0.67
C MET A 34 6.82 -4.11 0.64
N ARG A 35 6.55 -4.79 1.75
CA ARG A 35 6.56 -4.18 3.08
C ARG A 35 7.73 -4.71 3.89
N GLU A 36 8.71 -3.85 4.11
CA GLU A 36 9.88 -4.09 4.94
C GLU A 36 9.64 -3.61 6.38
N GLU A 37 10.56 -3.95 7.28
CA GLU A 37 10.62 -3.33 8.60
C GLU A 37 10.82 -1.82 8.45
N SER A 38 10.08 -1.04 9.23
CA SER A 38 10.20 0.42 9.22
C SER A 38 11.59 0.86 9.67
N GLU A 39 12.24 1.74 8.90
CA GLU A 39 13.55 2.28 9.31
C GLU A 39 13.44 3.29 10.47
N ASN A 40 12.29 3.96 10.60
CA ASN A 40 12.01 4.90 11.67
C ASN A 40 10.49 5.10 11.84
N VAL A 41 10.10 5.91 12.82
CA VAL A 41 8.69 6.16 13.18
C VAL A 41 7.84 6.79 12.07
N ASN A 42 8.47 7.38 11.05
CA ASN A 42 7.78 7.99 9.92
C ASN A 42 7.76 7.09 8.67
N ASP A 43 8.40 5.92 8.69
CA ASP A 43 8.43 4.96 7.59
C ASP A 43 7.32 3.91 7.78
N SER A 44 6.45 3.74 6.78
CA SER A 44 5.41 2.72 6.79
C SER A 44 5.96 1.30 6.53
N GLY A 45 7.20 1.22 6.04
CA GLY A 45 7.84 0.01 5.52
C GLY A 45 7.54 -0.27 4.04
N TRP A 46 6.65 0.50 3.39
CA TRP A 46 6.25 0.20 2.02
C TRP A 46 7.31 0.66 1.01
N ARG A 47 7.63 -0.22 0.07
CA ARG A 47 8.47 0.01 -1.12
C ARG A 47 7.62 -0.30 -2.35
N LEU A 48 7.40 0.69 -3.21
CA LEU A 48 6.49 0.62 -4.35
C LEU A 48 7.26 0.79 -5.66
N TYR A 49 7.18 -0.20 -6.53
CA TYR A 49 7.87 -0.24 -7.83
C TYR A 49 6.88 -0.25 -8.98
N SER A 50 7.26 0.42 -10.06
CA SER A 50 6.46 0.48 -11.28
C SER A 50 6.65 -0.74 -12.18
N GLU A 51 5.76 -0.92 -13.13
CA GLU A 51 5.83 -1.99 -14.13
C GLU A 51 7.07 -1.87 -15.02
N ASP A 52 7.47 -0.64 -15.35
CA ASP A 52 8.61 -0.36 -16.24
C ASP A 52 9.93 -0.17 -15.49
N ASP A 53 9.98 -0.45 -14.18
CA ASP A 53 11.25 -0.42 -13.44
C ASP A 53 12.13 -1.60 -13.84
N THR A 54 13.35 -1.27 -14.27
CA THR A 54 14.40 -2.26 -14.54
C THR A 54 15.44 -2.22 -13.42
N PRO A 55 16.22 -3.31 -13.21
CA PRO A 55 17.30 -3.31 -12.25
C PRO A 55 18.26 -2.11 -12.43
N GLU A 56 18.64 -1.80 -13.67
CA GLU A 56 19.56 -0.70 -14.00
C GLU A 56 18.97 0.67 -13.66
N PHE A 57 17.65 0.84 -13.79
CA PHE A 57 16.99 2.07 -13.37
C PHE A 57 17.01 2.21 -11.85
N LEU A 58 16.71 1.13 -11.13
CA LEU A 58 16.63 1.11 -9.66
C LEU A 58 17.99 1.32 -8.98
N GLU A 59 19.10 1.01 -9.66
CA GLU A 59 20.45 1.32 -9.19
C GLU A 59 20.71 2.83 -9.02
N SER A 60 19.95 3.69 -9.71
CA SER A 60 20.09 5.13 -9.54
C SER A 60 19.50 5.59 -8.19
N PRO A 61 20.22 6.36 -7.36
CA PRO A 61 19.64 6.93 -6.14
C PRO A 61 18.51 7.93 -6.43
N SER A 62 18.38 8.37 -7.69
CA SER A 62 17.33 9.27 -8.13
C SER A 62 16.05 8.55 -8.62
N SER A 63 16.04 7.22 -8.66
CA SER A 63 14.92 6.39 -9.15
C SER A 63 13.76 6.28 -8.15
N MET A 64 14.04 6.38 -6.85
CA MET A 64 13.05 6.25 -5.78
C MET A 64 12.92 7.56 -4.98
N ARG A 65 11.75 7.79 -4.37
CA ARG A 65 11.50 8.94 -3.48
C ARG A 65 10.73 8.51 -2.25
N ILE A 66 11.06 9.14 -1.14
CA ILE A 66 10.26 9.08 0.08
C ILE A 66 9.10 10.06 -0.09
N VAL A 67 7.87 9.56 0.00
CA VAL A 67 6.64 10.36 -0.11
C VAL A 67 5.63 9.88 0.93
N ASN A 68 4.62 10.68 1.24
CA ASN A 68 3.49 10.18 2.04
C ASN A 68 2.78 9.05 1.26
N PHE A 69 2.38 7.95 1.93
CA PHE A 69 1.72 6.84 1.23
C PHE A 69 0.45 7.29 0.48
N ASN A 70 -0.34 8.22 1.05
CA ASN A 70 -1.51 8.77 0.38
C ASN A 70 -1.16 9.51 -0.92
N THR A 71 0.05 10.06 -1.06
CA THR A 71 0.49 10.67 -2.33
C THR A 71 0.46 9.66 -3.46
N VAL A 72 0.74 8.38 -3.19
CA VAL A 72 0.64 7.33 -4.20
C VAL A 72 -0.81 6.81 -4.31
N GLY A 73 -1.56 6.75 -3.19
CA GLY A 73 -2.98 6.39 -3.17
C GLY A 73 -3.85 7.33 -4.03
N ASP A 74 -3.56 8.64 -3.99
CA ASP A 74 -4.21 9.66 -4.82
C ASP A 74 -3.97 9.44 -6.34
N LEU A 75 -2.85 8.80 -6.70
CA LEU A 75 -2.51 8.45 -8.08
C LEU A 75 -3.10 7.10 -8.48
N PHE A 76 -3.00 6.12 -7.58
CA PHE A 76 -3.36 4.72 -7.79
C PHE A 76 -4.11 4.17 -6.56
N PRO A 77 -5.42 4.42 -6.41
CA PRO A 77 -6.18 4.08 -5.20
C PRO A 77 -6.16 2.61 -4.79
N ILE A 78 -5.83 1.70 -5.72
CA ILE A 78 -5.72 0.27 -5.46
C ILE A 78 -4.63 -0.09 -4.42
N ILE A 79 -3.65 0.80 -4.18
CA ILE A 79 -2.63 0.56 -3.17
C ILE A 79 -3.17 0.68 -1.73
N ASP A 80 -4.30 1.37 -1.52
CA ASP A 80 -4.85 1.60 -0.18
C ASP A 80 -5.27 0.29 0.48
N LEU A 81 -5.57 -0.75 -0.31
CA LEU A 81 -5.83 -2.12 0.15
C LEU A 81 -4.62 -2.72 0.88
N LEU A 82 -3.41 -2.25 0.57
CA LEU A 82 -2.17 -2.82 1.07
C LEU A 82 -1.75 -2.21 2.40
N TYR A 83 -2.10 -0.97 2.73
CA TYR A 83 -1.45 -0.20 3.80
C TYR A 83 -1.30 -0.97 5.13
N PHE A 84 -2.35 -1.70 5.52
CA PHE A 84 -2.45 -2.47 6.77
C PHE A 84 -2.02 -3.94 6.67
N GLN A 85 -1.51 -4.39 5.52
CA GLN A 85 -0.94 -5.73 5.36
C GLN A 85 0.35 -5.87 6.18
N PRO A 86 0.68 -7.06 6.70
CA PRO A 86 1.79 -7.24 7.63
C PRO A 86 3.16 -6.90 7.02
N VAL A 87 4.13 -6.62 7.88
CA VAL A 87 5.54 -6.58 7.46
C VAL A 87 5.96 -7.96 6.93
N GLY A 88 6.77 -8.00 5.88
CA GLY A 88 7.10 -9.19 5.11
C GLY A 88 6.14 -9.49 3.95
N SER A 89 5.08 -8.68 3.77
CA SER A 89 4.20 -8.80 2.62
C SER A 89 4.90 -8.43 1.31
N GLU A 90 4.68 -9.24 0.27
CA GLU A 90 5.11 -8.97 -1.10
C GLU A 90 3.93 -9.17 -2.05
N TYR A 91 3.58 -8.14 -2.82
CA TYR A 91 2.42 -8.18 -3.71
C TYR A 91 2.78 -7.78 -5.14
N MET A 92 2.16 -8.45 -6.10
CA MET A 92 2.18 -8.12 -7.53
C MET A 92 0.79 -7.70 -8.00
N LEU A 93 0.70 -6.57 -8.71
CA LEU A 93 -0.53 -6.13 -9.37
C LEU A 93 -0.65 -6.79 -10.75
N VAL A 94 -1.78 -7.44 -10.98
CA VAL A 94 -2.09 -8.11 -12.24
C VAL A 94 -3.40 -7.57 -12.79
N LYS A 95 -3.41 -7.29 -14.08
CA LYS A 95 -4.61 -6.95 -14.83
C LYS A 95 -5.24 -8.22 -15.40
N ASP A 96 -6.48 -8.50 -15.06
CA ASP A 96 -7.23 -9.63 -15.63
C ASP A 96 -7.50 -9.35 -17.11
N ALA A 97 -7.12 -10.30 -17.97
CA ALA A 97 -7.23 -10.15 -19.42
C ALA A 97 -8.68 -10.18 -19.94
N LYS A 98 -9.65 -10.61 -19.12
CA LYS A 98 -11.06 -10.75 -19.53
C LYS A 98 -11.86 -9.47 -19.34
N ASP A 99 -11.64 -8.78 -18.23
CA ASP A 99 -12.45 -7.63 -17.82
C ASP A 99 -11.63 -6.41 -17.41
N ASP A 100 -10.31 -6.45 -17.62
CA ASP A 100 -9.38 -5.37 -17.29
C ASP A 100 -9.32 -5.01 -15.80
N SER A 101 -9.92 -5.81 -14.93
CA SER A 101 -9.88 -5.59 -13.48
C SER A 101 -8.49 -5.82 -12.92
N LEU A 102 -8.12 -5.05 -11.89
CA LEU A 102 -6.81 -5.12 -11.27
C LEU A 102 -6.91 -5.90 -9.95
N HIS A 103 -6.01 -6.87 -9.76
CA HIS A 103 -5.94 -7.72 -8.57
C HIS A 103 -4.52 -7.79 -8.03
N TRP A 104 -4.40 -7.68 -6.70
CA TRP A 104 -3.16 -7.98 -6.01
C TRP A 104 -3.00 -9.49 -5.83
N TYR A 105 -1.80 -10.00 -6.04
CA TYR A 105 -1.41 -11.38 -5.78
C TYR A 105 -0.27 -11.40 -4.77
N ASP A 106 -0.39 -12.24 -3.75
CA ASP A 106 0.61 -12.39 -2.69
C ASP A 106 1.78 -13.24 -3.20
N TYR A 107 2.93 -12.62 -3.42
CA TYR A 107 4.12 -13.27 -3.94
C TYR A 107 4.70 -14.31 -2.98
N ASN A 108 4.44 -14.17 -1.67
CA ASN A 108 4.84 -15.16 -0.67
C ASN A 108 4.09 -16.49 -0.81
N THR A 109 3.00 -16.51 -1.58
CA THR A 109 2.21 -17.72 -1.84
C THR A 109 2.61 -18.44 -3.13
N LEU A 110 3.74 -18.06 -3.75
CA LEU A 110 4.21 -18.69 -4.97
C LEU A 110 4.55 -20.17 -4.75
N GLU A 111 3.64 -21.04 -5.19
CA GLU A 111 3.81 -22.49 -5.12
C GLU A 111 3.43 -23.10 -6.47
N GLY A 112 4.32 -23.91 -7.05
CA GLY A 112 4.09 -24.56 -8.34
C GLY A 112 3.77 -23.59 -9.49
N GLY A 113 4.28 -22.36 -9.43
CA GLY A 113 4.03 -21.31 -10.43
C GLY A 113 2.65 -20.63 -10.32
N LYS A 114 1.94 -20.80 -9.20
CA LYS A 114 0.65 -20.16 -8.94
C LYS A 114 0.77 -19.23 -7.74
N LEU A 115 0.09 -18.09 -7.83
CA LEU A 115 -0.05 -17.11 -6.76
C LEU A 115 -1.48 -17.08 -6.27
N SER A 116 -1.65 -16.84 -4.97
CA SER A 116 -2.96 -16.58 -4.37
C SER A 116 -3.30 -15.09 -4.48
N PRO A 117 -4.53 -14.72 -4.85
CA PRO A 117 -4.94 -13.33 -4.85
C PRO A 117 -5.11 -12.83 -3.41
N LEU A 118 -4.92 -11.52 -3.21
CA LEU A 118 -5.41 -10.84 -2.01
C LEU A 118 -6.94 -10.92 -2.00
N VAL A 119 -7.49 -11.67 -1.06
CA VAL A 119 -8.94 -11.84 -0.92
C VAL A 119 -9.52 -10.62 -0.20
N VAL A 120 -10.27 -9.80 -0.93
CA VAL A 120 -10.92 -8.57 -0.42
C VAL A 120 -12.40 -8.87 -0.12
N ASP A 121 -12.63 -9.67 0.92
CA ASP A 121 -13.96 -10.07 1.40
C ASP A 121 -14.38 -9.32 2.69
N ASP A 122 -15.50 -9.73 3.29
CA ASP A 122 -15.99 -9.12 4.54
C ASP A 122 -14.98 -9.27 5.70
N ALA A 123 -14.20 -10.34 5.73
CA ALA A 123 -13.20 -10.56 6.77
C ALA A 123 -11.99 -9.63 6.58
N PHE A 124 -11.56 -9.41 5.33
CA PHE A 124 -10.57 -8.38 4.99
C PHE A 124 -11.03 -7.00 5.49
N TRP A 125 -12.26 -6.59 5.13
CA TRP A 125 -12.77 -5.28 5.50
C TRP A 125 -12.92 -5.11 7.01
N GLY A 126 -13.34 -6.16 7.74
CA GLY A 126 -13.38 -6.13 9.19
C GLY A 126 -12.02 -5.77 9.81
N ARG A 127 -10.97 -6.51 9.46
CA ARG A 127 -9.60 -6.23 9.95
C ARG A 127 -9.08 -4.87 9.51
N TYR A 128 -9.38 -4.50 8.27
CA TYR A 128 -8.96 -3.23 7.70
C TYR A 128 -9.55 -2.04 8.47
N TRP A 129 -10.87 -2.04 8.70
CA TRP A 129 -11.55 -0.97 9.43
C TRP A 129 -11.14 -0.90 10.88
N GLU A 130 -10.93 -2.04 11.55
CA GLU A 130 -10.41 -2.07 12.91
C GLU A 130 -9.06 -1.34 13.03
N GLN A 131 -8.13 -1.60 12.11
CA GLN A 131 -6.83 -0.93 12.09
C GLN A 131 -6.95 0.56 11.71
N TRP A 132 -7.77 0.87 10.72
CA TRP A 132 -8.04 2.26 10.30
C TRP A 132 -8.62 3.11 11.44
N GLU A 133 -9.58 2.56 12.20
CA GLU A 133 -10.18 3.24 13.35
C GLU A 133 -9.18 3.38 14.51
N ALA A 134 -8.38 2.34 14.77
CA ALA A 134 -7.33 2.38 15.79
C ALA A 134 -6.33 3.50 15.49
N GLU A 135 -5.89 3.62 14.24
CA GLU A 135 -4.96 4.66 13.81
C GLU A 135 -5.60 6.05 13.88
N SER A 136 -6.86 6.19 13.47
CA SER A 136 -7.61 7.44 13.60
C SER A 136 -7.72 7.91 15.06
N LYS A 137 -7.95 6.98 15.99
CA LYS A 137 -8.01 7.27 17.44
C LYS A 137 -6.64 7.65 18.00
N ARG A 138 -5.59 6.92 17.62
CA ARG A 138 -4.19 7.19 18.03
C ARG A 138 -3.78 8.61 17.65
N VAL A 139 -4.05 8.97 16.40
CA VAL A 139 -3.85 10.30 15.87
C VAL A 139 -4.66 11.35 16.63
N HIS A 140 -5.96 11.10 16.83
CA HIS A 140 -6.82 12.06 17.49
C HIS A 140 -6.31 12.36 18.90
N GLN A 141 -5.86 11.33 19.63
CA GLN A 141 -5.21 11.49 20.93
C GLN A 141 -3.93 12.33 20.81
N LEU A 142 -3.01 11.98 19.90
CA LEU A 142 -1.73 12.68 19.74
C LEU A 142 -1.88 14.20 19.47
N PHE A 143 -2.91 14.61 18.72
CA PHE A 143 -3.08 16.00 18.29
C PHE A 143 -4.14 16.79 19.06
N TYR A 144 -5.10 16.12 19.72
CA TYR A 144 -6.28 16.77 20.32
C TYR A 144 -6.54 16.41 21.78
N SER A 145 -5.71 15.61 22.46
CA SER A 145 -5.81 15.50 23.93
C SER A 145 -5.09 16.66 24.62
N ASP A 146 -5.74 17.29 25.60
CA ASP A 146 -5.21 18.39 26.43
C ASP A 146 -3.97 18.01 27.26
N GLU A 147 -3.64 16.72 27.33
CA GLU A 147 -2.41 16.21 27.92
C GLU A 147 -1.34 16.04 26.84
N ARG A 148 -0.64 17.13 26.54
CA ARG A 148 0.67 17.04 25.87
C ARG A 148 1.74 16.65 26.90
N PRO A 149 2.71 15.79 26.58
CA PRO A 149 3.89 15.62 27.42
C PRO A 149 4.71 16.91 27.54
#